data_AF-A0A346C3T2-F1
#
_entry.id   AF-A0A346C3T2-F1
#
_cell.length_a   1.000
_cell.length_b   1.000
_cell.length_c   1.000
_cell.angle_alpha   90.00
_cell.angle_beta   90.00
_cell.angle_gamma   90.00
#
_symmetry.space_group_name_H-M   'P 1'
#
loop_
_entity.id
_entity.type
_entity.pdbx_description
1 polymer ?
#
loop_
_entity_poly.entity_id
_entity_poly.type
_entity_poly.pdbx_seq_one_letter_code
_entity_poly.pdbx_strand_id
1 'polypeptide(L)' 'MTDGATVDVADEQIISNQIIRGVKTLRDHLDCSVHEALDVFVARYEVLRAERPGDFVCGRDEYGAGFYS' A
#
# COMPACT_ATOMS: atom_id res chain seq x y z
N MET A 1 -15.89 -8.11 -12.58
CA MET A 1 -15.04 -9.10 -11.88
C MET A 1 -13.60 -8.97 -12.34
N THR A 2 -12.96 -7.84 -12.02
CA THR A 2 -11.55 -7.52 -12.28
C THR A 2 -11.15 -6.42 -11.30
N ASP A 3 -11.18 -6.72 -10.00
CA ASP A 3 -10.88 -5.74 -8.94
C ASP A 3 -9.80 -6.24 -7.96
N GLY A 4 -9.39 -7.51 -8.08
CA GLY A 4 -8.33 -8.08 -7.24
C GLY A 4 -6.92 -7.92 -7.83
N ALA A 5 -6.79 -7.84 -9.16
CA ALA A 5 -5.51 -7.83 -9.88
C ALA A 5 -5.00 -6.41 -10.22
N THR A 6 -5.73 -5.36 -9.79
CA THR A 6 -5.34 -3.96 -9.97
C THR A 6 -4.71 -3.37 -8.70
N VAL A 7 -4.95 -4.01 -7.55
CA VAL A 7 -4.50 -3.54 -6.24
C VAL A 7 -3.28 -4.32 -5.72
N ASP A 8 -2.94 -5.46 -6.33
CA ASP A 8 -1.75 -6.26 -6.00
C ASP A 8 -0.43 -5.64 -6.51
N VAL A 9 -0.50 -4.73 -7.48
CA VAL A 9 0.65 -4.07 -8.12
C VAL A 9 1.57 -3.35 -7.14
N ALA A 10 1.07 -2.99 -5.95
CA ALA A 10 1.82 -2.31 -4.91
C ALA A 10 2.08 -3.15 -3.65
N ASP A 11 1.68 -4.43 -3.63
CA ASP A 11 1.73 -5.27 -2.43
C ASP A 11 3.15 -5.40 -1.88
N GLU A 12 4.14 -5.63 -2.75
CA GLU A 12 5.54 -5.74 -2.32
C GLU A 12 6.05 -4.46 -1.67
N GLN A 13 5.67 -3.29 -2.23
CA GLN A 13 6.07 -2.01 -1.67
C GLN A 13 5.35 -1.72 -0.35
N ILE A 14 4.08 -2.10 -0.23
CA ILE A 14 3.31 -2.01 1.01
C ILE A 14 3.95 -2.89 2.08
N ILE A 15 4.15 -4.19 1.80
CA ILE A 15 4.73 -5.15 2.74
C ILE A 15 6.14 -4.71 3.19
N SER A 16 6.91 -4.10 2.30
CA SER A 16 8.28 -3.63 2.54
C SER A 16 8.37 -2.22 3.16
N ASN A 17 7.26 -1.60 3.60
CA ASN A 17 7.20 -0.24 4.13
C ASN A 17 7.82 0.81 3.17
N GLN A 18 7.73 0.60 1.86
CA GLN A 18 8.21 1.51 0.80
C GLN A 18 7.07 2.45 0.34
N ILE A 19 6.48 3.20 1.28
CA ILE A 19 5.23 3.96 1.08
C ILE A 19 5.27 4.84 -0.16
N ILE A 20 6.29 5.68 -0.32
CA ILE A 20 6.40 6.61 -1.47
C ILE A 20 6.41 5.84 -2.80
N ARG A 21 7.11 4.71 -2.86
CA ARG A 21 7.17 3.89 -4.08
C ARG A 21 5.84 3.22 -4.36
N GLY A 22 5.19 2.64 -3.34
CA GLY A 22 3.88 2.00 -3.52
C GLY A 22 2.80 2.98 -3.97
N VAL A 23 2.74 4.17 -3.37
CA VAL A 23 1.83 5.25 -3.80
C VAL A 23 2.10 5.68 -5.24
N LYS A 24 3.39 5.83 -5.61
CA LYS A 24 3.75 6.15 -7.00
C LYS A 24 3.31 5.04 -7.97
N THR A 25 3.55 3.78 -7.63
CA THR A 25 3.13 2.63 -8.44
C THR A 25 1.63 2.62 -8.66
N LEU A 26 0.83 2.81 -7.60
CA LEU A 26 -0.63 2.88 -7.71
C LEU A 26 -1.08 4.06 -8.56
N ARG A 27 -0.51 5.24 -8.34
CA ARG A 27 -0.86 6.44 -9.11
C ARG A 27 -0.60 6.24 -10.61
N ASP A 28 0.59 5.74 -10.95
CA ASP A 28 1.00 5.54 -12.34
C ASP A 28 0.20 4.39 -12.99
N HIS A 29 -0.23 3.39 -12.22
CA HIS A 29 -1.06 2.28 -12.69
C HIS A 29 -2.54 2.64 -12.91
N LEU A 30 -3.11 3.43 -11.99
CA LEU A 30 -4.52 3.81 -11.99
C LEU A 30 -4.80 5.11 -12.74
N ASP A 31 -3.75 5.82 -13.19
CA ASP A 31 -3.81 7.16 -13.81
C ASP A 31 -4.65 8.14 -12.98
N CYS A 32 -4.39 8.16 -11.66
CA CYS A 32 -5.17 8.91 -10.69
C CYS A 32 -4.36 10.01 -9.99
N SER A 33 -5.02 10.80 -9.14
CA SER A 33 -4.33 11.76 -8.30
C SER A 33 -3.51 11.07 -7.19
N VAL A 34 -2.56 11.81 -6.60
CA VAL A 34 -1.79 11.32 -5.45
C VAL A 34 -2.70 10.99 -4.26
N HIS A 35 -3.78 11.75 -4.07
CA HIS A 35 -4.74 11.51 -2.99
C HIS A 35 -5.51 10.20 -3.18
N GLU A 36 -6.02 9.96 -4.39
CA GLU A 36 -6.70 8.70 -4.71
C GLU A 36 -5.74 7.50 -4.58
N ALA A 37 -4.49 7.64 -5.03
CA ALA A 37 -3.47 6.59 -4.87
C ALA A 37 -3.16 6.30 -3.39
N LEU A 38 -3.14 7.32 -2.53
CA LEU A 38 -2.98 7.15 -1.07
C LEU A 38 -4.17 6.43 -0.45
N ASP A 39 -5.40 6.76 -0.84
CA ASP A 39 -6.60 6.08 -0.33
C ASP A 39 -6.59 4.59 -0.70
N VAL A 40 -6.24 4.27 -1.94
CA VAL A 40 -6.07 2.88 -2.40
C VAL A 40 -4.94 2.18 -1.65
N PHE A 41 -3.81 2.86 -1.44
CA PHE A 41 -2.68 2.32 -0.68
C PHE A 41 -3.10 1.92 0.75
N VAL A 42 -3.81 2.80 1.45
CA VAL A 42 -4.28 2.54 2.83
C VAL A 42 -5.29 1.40 2.85
N ALA A 43 -6.26 1.40 1.93
CA ALA A 43 -7.23 0.32 1.82
C ALA A 43 -6.53 -1.04 1.60
N ARG A 44 -5.52 -1.09 0.73
CA ARG A 44 -4.77 -2.32 0.45
C ARG A 44 -3.90 -2.75 1.63
N TYR A 45 -3.27 -1.80 2.31
CA TYR A 45 -2.51 -2.06 3.54
C TYR A 45 -3.36 -2.76 4.59
N GLU A 46 -4.58 -2.30 4.85
CA GLU A 46 -5.47 -2.92 5.84
C GLU A 46 -5.88 -4.35 5.44
N VAL A 47 -6.15 -4.59 4.15
CA VAL A 47 -6.43 -5.94 3.64
C VAL A 47 -5.24 -6.87 3.85
N LEU A 48 -4.04 -6.45 3.42
CA LEU A 48 -2.83 -7.25 3.59
C LEU A 48 -2.50 -7.51 5.05
N ARG A 49 -2.71 -6.53 5.93
CA ARG A 49 -2.51 -6.71 7.38
C ARG A 49 -3.48 -7.72 7.98
N ALA A 50 -4.73 -7.76 7.50
CA ALA A 50 -5.71 -8.73 7.98
C ALA A 50 -5.42 -10.15 7.45
N GLU A 51 -5.06 -10.28 6.17
CA GLU A 51 -4.87 -11.58 5.53
C GLU A 51 -3.50 -12.20 5.80
N ARG A 52 -2.45 -11.37 5.83
CA ARG A 52 -1.04 -11.82 5.84
C ARG A 52 -0.17 -10.96 6.77
N PRO A 53 -0.50 -10.85 8.07
CA PRO A 53 0.22 -9.97 8.98
C PRO A 53 1.71 -10.32 9.12
N GLY A 54 2.08 -11.60 8.94
CA GLY A 54 3.45 -12.09 9.06
C GLY A 54 4.39 -11.75 7.90
N ASP A 55 3.86 -11.26 6.77
CA ASP A 55 4.67 -10.93 5.60
C ASP A 55 5.35 -9.56 5.74
N PHE A 56 4.79 -8.68 6.57
CA PHE A 56 5.28 -7.31 6.76
C PHE A 56 6.67 -7.26 7.40
N VAL A 57 7.52 -6.37 6.90
CA VAL A 57 8.90 -6.19 7.40
C VAL A 57 8.98 -5.54 8.79
N CYS A 58 7.88 -4.97 9.29
CA CYS A 58 7.83 -4.27 10.58
C CYS A 58 6.44 -4.37 11.24
N GLY A 59 6.35 -3.99 12.51
CA GLY A 59 5.09 -3.94 13.27
C GLY A 59 4.16 -2.80 12.82
N ARG A 60 2.92 -2.80 13.33
CA ARG A 60 1.91 -1.77 12.98
C ARG A 60 2.33 -0.36 13.43
N ASP A 61 2.93 -0.25 14.61
CA ASP A 61 3.34 1.03 15.19
C ASP A 61 4.60 1.61 14.52
N GLU A 62 5.41 0.76 13.89
CA GLU A 62 6.62 1.15 13.16
C GLU A 62 6.32 1.53 11.71
N TYR A 63 5.21 1.02 11.17
CA TYR A 63 4.82 1.22 9.79
C TYR A 63 4.48 2.69 9.53
N GLY A 64 5.15 3.31 8.55
CA GLY A 64 4.97 4.74 8.25
C GLY A 64 5.50 5.72 9.29
N ALA A 65 6.28 5.26 10.28
CA ALA A 65 6.99 6.16 11.19
C ALA A 65 7.88 7.13 10.39
N GLY A 66 7.68 8.44 10.62
CA GLY A 66 8.40 9.51 9.90
C GLY A 66 7.83 9.87 8.52
N PHE A 67 6.77 9.21 8.06
CA PHE A 67 6.00 9.61 6.87
C PHE A 67 4.78 10.45 7.24
N TYR A 68 4.07 10.04 8.29
CA TYR A 68 2.98 10.82 8.88
C TYR A 68 3.55 11.64 10.05
N SER A 69 3.99 12.87 9.76
CA SER A 69 4.54 13.82 10.74
C SER A 69 3.92 15.19 10.55
#